data_AF-A0A6C0E4B4-F1
#
_entry.id   AF-A0A6C0E4B4-F1
#
_cell.length_a   1.000
_cell.length_b   1.000
_cell.length_c   1.000
_cell.angle_alpha   90.00
_cell.angle_beta   90.00
_cell.angle_gamma   90.00
#
_symmetry.space_group_name_H-M   'P 1'
#
loop_
_entity.id
_entity.type
_entity.pdbx_description
1 polymer ?
#
loop_
_entity_poly.entity_id
_entity_poly.type
_entity_poly.pdbx_seq_one_letter_code
_entity_poly.pdbx_strand_id
1 'polypeptide(L)'
;MTMRRNSRNYEEFDERRRYQAEQRAVEDSIYTPEEEIIASQKNKIYNTIRHKLYALEYQKKNKNTFSFYELVDTCIELFAFINNNMQFIVDNNAFDNRLANIIVDKGNHIINEIHCKDKTRAQAKKFERCRYYTGNVIDLIEHYILKKF
;
A
#
# COMPACT_ATOMS: atom_id res chain seq x y z
N MET A 1 -19.78 49.29 -21.54
CA MET A 1 -19.49 47.86 -21.82
C MET A 1 -17.99 47.73 -22.00
N THR A 2 -17.26 47.28 -20.97
CA THR A 2 -15.80 47.06 -21.04
C THR A 2 -15.51 45.64 -20.58
N MET A 3 -15.59 44.72 -21.54
CA MET A 3 -15.04 43.39 -21.39
C MET A 3 -13.51 43.44 -21.53
N ARG A 4 -12.85 42.60 -20.73
CA ARG A 4 -11.50 42.00 -20.94
C ARG A 4 -10.28 42.88 -20.67
N ARG A 5 -9.70 42.70 -19.47
CA ARG A 5 -8.23 42.76 -19.28
C ARG A 5 -7.68 42.07 -18.01
N ASN A 6 -8.38 41.08 -17.43
CA ASN A 6 -7.94 40.44 -16.17
C ASN A 6 -7.58 38.94 -16.24
N SER A 7 -7.69 38.23 -17.37
CA SER A 7 -7.42 36.77 -17.39
C SER A 7 -5.93 36.40 -17.58
N ARG A 8 -5.14 37.22 -18.28
CA ARG A 8 -3.75 36.89 -18.65
C ARG A 8 -2.78 36.90 -17.46
N ASN A 9 -3.06 37.72 -16.44
CA ASN A 9 -2.24 37.82 -15.23
C ASN A 9 -2.41 36.61 -14.29
N TYR A 10 -3.58 35.96 -14.31
CA TYR A 10 -3.83 34.79 -13.46
C TYR A 10 -3.16 33.54 -14.03
N GLU A 11 -3.19 33.36 -15.36
CA GLU A 11 -2.47 32.27 -16.04
C GLU A 11 -0.95 32.40 -15.86
N GLU A 12 -0.37 33.59 -16.07
CA GLU A 12 1.06 33.82 -15.81
C GLU A 12 1.44 33.63 -14.33
N PHE A 13 0.55 33.99 -13.39
CA PHE A 13 0.78 33.77 -11.97
C PHE A 13 0.74 32.28 -11.59
N ASP A 14 -0.18 31.51 -12.16
CA ASP A 14 -0.27 30.06 -11.96
C ASP A 14 0.93 29.33 -12.58
N GLU A 15 1.37 29.73 -13.79
CA GLU A 15 2.55 29.18 -14.44
C GLU A 15 3.82 29.46 -13.64
N ARG A 16 4.02 30.69 -13.14
CA ARG A 16 5.15 31.01 -12.26
C ARG A 16 5.13 30.23 -10.96
N ARG A 17 3.95 29.99 -10.37
CA ARG A 17 3.82 29.22 -9.13
C ARG A 17 4.15 27.74 -9.36
N ARG A 18 3.71 27.15 -10.48
CA ARG A 18 4.07 25.78 -10.86
C ARG A 18 5.56 25.66 -11.12
N TYR A 19 6.12 26.58 -11.90
CA TYR A 19 7.56 26.58 -12.21
C TYR A 19 8.43 26.70 -10.94
N GLN A 20 8.04 27.56 -9.99
CA GLN A 20 8.73 27.67 -8.70
C GLN A 20 8.60 26.40 -7.84
N ALA A 21 7.44 25.74 -7.86
CA ALA A 21 7.24 24.47 -7.17
C ALA A 21 8.09 23.34 -7.80
N GLU A 22 8.18 23.31 -9.12
CA GLU A 22 9.03 22.38 -9.88
C GLU A 22 10.52 22.62 -9.58
N GLN A 23 10.98 23.87 -9.57
CA GLN A 23 12.38 24.19 -9.21
C GLN A 23 12.72 23.82 -7.77
N ARG A 24 11.84 24.10 -6.80
CA ARG A 24 12.07 23.67 -5.41
C ARG A 24 12.12 22.16 -5.28
N ALA A 25 11.24 21.44 -5.98
CA ALA A 25 11.27 19.97 -5.98
C ALA A 25 12.59 19.41 -6.54
N VAL A 26 13.18 20.08 -7.54
CA VAL A 26 14.48 19.71 -8.10
C VAL A 26 15.63 20.07 -7.13
N GLU A 27 15.64 21.27 -6.55
CA GLU A 27 16.67 21.67 -5.58
C GLU A 27 16.64 20.81 -4.32
N ASP A 28 15.47 20.54 -3.75
CA ASP A 28 15.32 19.69 -2.57
C ASP A 28 15.79 18.26 -2.88
N SER A 29 15.55 17.75 -4.10
CA SER A 29 15.98 16.39 -4.49
C SER A 29 17.50 16.19 -4.53
N ILE A 30 18.28 17.27 -4.67
CA ILE A 30 19.75 17.22 -4.72
C ILE A 30 20.36 17.20 -3.31
N TYR A 31 19.66 17.77 -2.32
CA TYR A 31 20.17 17.97 -0.95
C TYR A 31 19.40 17.21 0.13
N THR A 32 18.40 16.40 -0.20
CA THR A 32 17.65 15.62 0.80
C THR A 32 18.58 14.58 1.44
N PRO A 33 18.82 14.61 2.75
CA PRO A 33 19.61 13.58 3.43
C PRO A 33 18.99 12.18 3.23
N GLU A 34 19.84 11.16 3.09
CA GLU A 34 19.39 9.78 2.86
C GLU A 34 18.45 9.28 3.97
N GLU A 35 18.68 9.72 5.21
CA GLU A 35 17.82 9.43 6.37
C GLU A 35 16.38 9.95 6.18
N GLU A 36 16.22 11.13 5.60
CA GLU A 36 14.90 11.72 5.32
C GLU A 36 14.20 10.98 4.17
N ILE A 37 14.95 10.54 3.16
CA ILE A 37 14.44 9.71 2.06
C ILE A 37 13.92 8.38 2.63
N ILE A 38 14.70 7.71 3.47
CA ILE A 38 14.32 6.45 4.13
C ILE A 38 13.09 6.67 5.03
N ALA A 39 13.06 7.71 5.85
CA ALA A 39 11.93 8.02 6.72
C ALA A 39 10.64 8.27 5.94
N SER A 40 10.72 9.03 4.85
CA SER A 40 9.60 9.29 3.94
C SER A 40 9.07 8.00 3.30
N GLN A 41 9.96 7.13 2.82
CA GLN A 41 9.58 5.84 2.26
C GLN A 41 8.95 4.90 3.29
N LYS A 42 9.50 4.82 4.52
CA LYS A 42 8.88 4.09 5.64
C LYS A 42 7.45 4.57 5.90
N ASN A 43 7.25 5.88 5.97
CA ASN A 43 5.95 6.48 6.21
C ASN A 43 4.96 6.15 5.06
N LYS A 44 5.41 6.23 3.81
CA LYS A 44 4.61 5.86 2.64
C LYS A 44 4.17 4.39 2.67
N ILE A 45 5.09 3.48 2.98
CA ILE A 45 4.79 2.04 3.11
C ILE A 45 3.77 1.81 4.22
N TYR A 46 4.03 2.37 5.41
CA TYR A 46 3.16 2.24 6.57
C TYR A 46 1.74 2.74 6.29
N ASN A 47 1.60 3.95 5.73
CA ASN A 47 0.30 4.53 5.41
C ASN A 47 -0.46 3.73 4.36
N THR A 48 0.25 3.20 3.35
CA THR A 48 -0.35 2.37 2.30
C THR A 48 -0.89 1.06 2.87
N ILE A 49 -0.09 0.37 3.70
CA ILE A 49 -0.51 -0.85 4.39
C ILE A 49 -1.69 -0.58 5.29
N ARG A 50 -1.60 0.46 6.12
CA ARG A 50 -2.66 0.84 7.06
C ARG A 50 -3.97 1.16 6.32
N HIS A 51 -3.90 1.89 5.21
CA HIS A 51 -5.07 2.19 4.38
C HIS A 51 -5.71 0.92 3.81
N LYS A 52 -4.92 0.00 3.25
CA LYS A 52 -5.43 -1.27 2.71
C LYS A 52 -6.00 -2.17 3.82
N LEU A 53 -5.39 -2.20 5.00
CA LEU A 53 -5.91 -2.91 6.16
C LEU A 53 -7.27 -2.35 6.60
N TYR A 54 -7.44 -1.02 6.61
CA TYR A 54 -8.73 -0.40 6.89
C TYR A 54 -9.77 -0.72 5.82
N ALA A 55 -9.38 -0.72 4.53
CA ALA A 55 -10.28 -1.09 3.44
C ALA A 55 -10.80 -2.53 3.61
N LEU A 56 -9.94 -3.48 3.97
CA LEU A 56 -10.34 -4.86 4.26
C LEU A 56 -11.35 -4.95 5.40
N GLU A 57 -11.10 -4.26 6.52
CA GLU A 57 -12.03 -4.25 7.65
C GLU A 57 -13.37 -3.61 7.29
N TYR A 58 -13.34 -2.54 6.50
CA TYR A 58 -14.54 -1.88 6.01
C TYR A 58 -15.36 -2.79 5.09
N GLN A 59 -14.72 -3.46 4.13
CA GLN A 59 -15.38 -4.44 3.25
C GLN A 59 -15.97 -5.60 4.04
N LYS A 60 -15.23 -6.12 5.03
CA LYS A 60 -15.69 -7.23 5.89
C LYS A 60 -16.91 -6.85 6.74
N LYS A 61 -17.02 -5.60 7.18
CA LYS A 61 -18.20 -5.09 7.91
C LYS A 61 -19.39 -4.85 6.99
N ASN A 62 -19.16 -4.43 5.75
CA ASN A 62 -20.19 -4.06 4.78
C ASN A 62 -20.44 -5.17 3.74
N LYS A 63 -20.71 -6.40 4.21
CA LYS A 63 -20.89 -7.59 3.35
C LYS A 63 -22.07 -7.49 2.36
N ASN A 64 -23.02 -6.59 2.62
CA ASN A 64 -24.15 -6.36 1.73
C ASN A 64 -23.77 -5.50 0.52
N THR A 65 -22.63 -4.81 0.58
CA THR A 65 -22.15 -3.89 -0.45
C THR A 65 -20.94 -4.45 -1.19
N PHE A 66 -20.07 -5.18 -0.48
CA PHE A 66 -18.86 -5.74 -1.05
C PHE A 66 -18.93 -7.25 -1.10
N SER A 67 -18.59 -7.79 -2.26
CA SER A 67 -18.42 -9.22 -2.47
C SER A 67 -17.14 -9.73 -1.80
N PHE A 68 -17.12 -11.01 -1.45
CA PHE A 68 -15.91 -11.68 -0.98
C PHE A 68 -14.76 -11.59 -1.99
N TYR A 69 -15.08 -11.54 -3.29
CA TYR A 69 -14.06 -11.48 -4.34
C TYR A 69 -13.33 -10.13 -4.41
N GLU A 70 -14.00 -9.03 -4.09
CA GLU A 70 -13.39 -7.69 -3.97
C GLU A 70 -12.52 -7.60 -2.72
N LEU A 71 -12.93 -8.28 -1.64
CA LEU A 71 -12.07 -8.45 -0.45
C LEU A 71 -10.78 -9.20 -0.84
N VAL A 72 -10.88 -10.27 -1.62
CA VAL A 72 -9.70 -11.02 -2.12
C VAL A 72 -8.82 -10.17 -3.02
N ASP A 73 -9.37 -9.30 -3.88
CA ASP A 73 -8.56 -8.36 -4.67
C ASP A 73 -7.75 -7.42 -3.78
N THR A 74 -8.42 -6.83 -2.80
CA THR A 74 -7.78 -5.92 -1.84
C THR A 74 -6.68 -6.64 -1.04
N CYS A 75 -6.88 -7.92 -0.72
CA CYS A 75 -5.86 -8.76 -0.09
C CYS A 75 -4.65 -8.96 -1.02
N ILE A 76 -4.89 -9.35 -2.28
CA ILE A 76 -3.82 -9.53 -3.26
C ILE A 76 -2.99 -8.24 -3.38
N GLU A 77 -3.65 -7.08 -3.47
CA GLU A 77 -2.94 -5.80 -3.56
C GLU A 77 -2.11 -5.49 -2.31
N LEU A 78 -2.64 -5.77 -1.12
CA LEU A 78 -1.92 -5.57 0.14
C LEU A 78 -0.67 -6.43 0.20
N PHE A 79 -0.84 -7.75 0.01
CA PHE A 79 0.27 -8.69 0.15
C PHE A 79 1.26 -8.58 -1.00
N ALA A 80 0.83 -8.27 -2.23
CA ALA A 80 1.75 -7.97 -3.32
C ALA A 80 2.55 -6.67 -3.04
N PHE A 81 1.91 -5.64 -2.49
CA PHE A 81 2.60 -4.41 -2.10
C PHE A 81 3.67 -4.67 -1.03
N ILE A 82 3.33 -5.43 0.03
CA ILE A 82 4.29 -5.80 1.07
C ILE A 82 5.44 -6.63 0.49
N ASN A 83 5.12 -7.65 -0.32
CA ASN A 83 6.10 -8.50 -0.96
C ASN A 83 7.13 -7.71 -1.78
N ASN A 84 6.66 -6.77 -2.60
CA ASN A 84 7.53 -5.97 -3.46
C ASN A 84 8.41 -4.98 -2.68
N ASN A 85 8.03 -4.65 -1.44
CA ASN A 85 8.79 -3.75 -0.57
C ASN A 85 9.56 -4.52 0.53
N MET A 86 9.54 -5.86 0.53
CA MET A 86 10.07 -6.64 1.65
C MET A 86 11.54 -6.36 1.93
N GLN A 87 12.37 -6.28 0.88
CA GLN A 87 13.79 -5.97 1.02
C GLN A 87 14.01 -4.67 1.78
N PHE A 88 13.34 -3.59 1.35
CA PHE A 88 13.40 -2.30 2.04
C PHE A 88 12.90 -2.38 3.48
N ILE A 89 11.80 -3.12 3.71
CA ILE A 89 11.21 -3.29 5.05
C ILE A 89 12.21 -3.94 6.00
N VAL A 90 12.89 -5.00 5.56
CA VAL A 90 13.89 -5.74 6.35
C VAL A 90 15.13 -4.89 6.57
N ASP A 91 15.73 -4.36 5.51
CA ASP A 91 16.98 -3.60 5.58
C ASP A 91 16.87 -2.37 6.48
N ASN A 92 15.68 -1.75 6.50
CA ASN A 92 15.46 -0.49 7.21
C ASN A 92 14.63 -0.66 8.50
N ASN A 93 14.26 -1.88 8.91
CA ASN A 93 13.36 -2.12 10.04
C ASN A 93 12.07 -1.26 9.96
N ALA A 94 11.41 -1.26 8.81
CA ALA A 94 10.23 -0.42 8.57
C ALA A 94 8.98 -0.92 9.31
N PHE A 95 8.96 -2.18 9.75
CA PHE A 95 7.87 -2.78 10.52
C PHE A 95 8.26 -2.94 11.97
N ASP A 96 7.33 -2.66 12.87
CA ASP A 96 7.41 -3.14 14.23
C ASP A 96 6.79 -4.55 14.34
N ASN A 97 7.13 -5.25 15.43
CA ASN A 97 6.60 -6.59 15.70
C ASN A 97 5.07 -6.60 15.81
N ARG A 98 4.46 -5.48 16.22
CA ARG A 98 3.02 -5.37 16.37
C ARG A 98 2.31 -5.42 15.02
N LEU A 99 2.75 -4.61 14.06
CA LEU A 99 2.22 -4.58 12.70
C LEU A 99 2.49 -5.91 11.99
N ALA A 100 3.67 -6.49 12.16
CA ALA A 100 4.02 -7.80 11.63
C ALA A 100 3.02 -8.89 12.08
N ASN A 101 2.73 -8.99 13.38
CA ASN A 101 1.74 -9.94 13.90
C ASN A 101 0.34 -9.67 13.33
N ILE A 102 -0.09 -8.40 13.25
CA ILE A 102 -1.41 -8.05 12.66
C ILE A 102 -1.51 -8.52 11.20
N ILE A 103 -0.46 -8.36 10.40
CA ILE A 103 -0.42 -8.79 9.01
C ILE A 103 -0.51 -10.31 8.91
N VAL A 104 0.26 -11.04 9.73
CA VAL A 104 0.26 -12.50 9.77
C VAL A 104 -1.11 -13.04 10.17
N ASP A 105 -1.70 -12.53 11.24
CA ASP A 105 -3.02 -12.96 11.74
C ASP A 105 -4.11 -12.76 10.68
N LYS A 106 -4.13 -11.59 10.03
CA LYS A 106 -5.10 -11.29 8.96
C LYS A 106 -4.86 -12.17 7.74
N GLY A 107 -3.61 -12.37 7.34
CA GLY A 107 -3.25 -13.23 6.22
C GLY A 107 -3.74 -14.66 6.43
N ASN A 108 -3.46 -15.24 7.60
CA ASN A 108 -3.93 -16.57 7.96
C ASN A 108 -5.46 -16.68 7.96
N HIS A 109 -6.16 -15.67 8.48
CA HIS A 109 -7.61 -15.63 8.44
C HIS A 109 -8.15 -15.65 7.00
N ILE A 110 -7.57 -14.87 6.08
CA ILE A 110 -7.98 -14.82 4.67
C ILE A 110 -7.70 -16.16 3.97
N ILE A 111 -6.52 -16.76 4.20
CA ILE A 111 -6.17 -18.08 3.64
C ILE A 111 -7.21 -19.13 4.05
N ASN A 112 -7.58 -19.15 5.33
CA ASN A 112 -8.58 -20.07 5.85
C ASN A 112 -9.97 -19.82 5.23
N GLU A 113 -10.40 -18.56 5.11
CA GLU A 113 -11.67 -18.24 4.44
C GLU A 113 -11.70 -18.69 2.97
N ILE A 114 -10.60 -18.48 2.24
CA ILE A 114 -10.46 -18.93 0.84
C ILE A 114 -10.54 -20.46 0.73
N HIS A 115 -9.95 -21.19 1.68
CA HIS A 115 -9.97 -22.65 1.68
C HIS A 115 -11.39 -23.22 1.85
N CYS A 116 -12.24 -22.55 2.64
CA CYS A 116 -13.61 -22.99 2.92
C CYS A 116 -14.64 -22.62 1.83
N LYS A 117 -14.24 -21.96 0.74
CA LYS A 117 -15.17 -21.48 -0.31
C LYS A 117 -15.13 -22.35 -1.56
N ASP A 118 -16.32 -22.76 -2.00
CA ASP A 118 -16.51 -23.33 -3.34
C ASP A 118 -16.08 -22.33 -4.41
N LYS A 119 -15.40 -22.83 -5.44
CA LYS A 119 -14.76 -21.99 -6.45
C LYS A 119 -14.98 -22.53 -7.85
N THR A 120 -15.37 -21.64 -8.75
CA THR A 120 -15.30 -21.88 -10.19
C THR A 120 -13.85 -21.88 -10.66
N ARG A 121 -13.60 -22.39 -11.87
CA ARG A 121 -12.25 -22.48 -12.45
C ARG A 121 -11.54 -21.12 -12.52
N ALA A 122 -12.25 -20.05 -12.88
CA ALA A 122 -11.69 -18.70 -12.92
C ALA A 122 -11.35 -18.15 -11.53
N GLN A 123 -12.17 -18.46 -10.52
CA GLN A 123 -11.95 -18.05 -9.13
C GLN A 123 -10.78 -18.82 -8.49
N ALA A 124 -10.56 -20.08 -8.88
CA ALA A 124 -9.45 -20.88 -8.38
C ALA A 124 -8.08 -20.21 -8.62
N LYS A 125 -7.83 -19.69 -9.84
CA LYS A 125 -6.59 -18.97 -10.17
C LYS A 125 -6.40 -17.71 -9.31
N LYS A 126 -7.48 -16.99 -9.05
CA LYS A 126 -7.46 -15.79 -8.19
C LYS A 126 -7.11 -16.14 -6.74
N PHE A 127 -7.71 -17.21 -6.22
CA PHE A 127 -7.48 -17.69 -4.86
C PHE A 127 -6.07 -18.25 -4.67
N GLU A 128 -5.54 -18.96 -5.66
CA GLU A 128 -4.14 -19.41 -5.67
C GLU A 128 -3.18 -18.22 -5.64
N ARG A 129 -3.44 -17.19 -6.46
CA ARG A 129 -2.64 -15.96 -6.45
C ARG A 129 -2.66 -15.29 -5.09
N CYS A 130 -3.82 -15.15 -4.46
CA CYS A 130 -3.94 -14.58 -3.11
C CYS A 130 -3.12 -15.39 -2.09
N ARG A 131 -3.30 -16.70 -2.07
CA ARG A 131 -2.54 -17.60 -1.19
C ARG A 131 -1.03 -17.49 -1.40
N TYR A 132 -0.56 -17.41 -2.65
CA TYR A 132 0.86 -17.30 -2.96
C TYR A 132 1.46 -16.03 -2.34
N TYR A 133 0.88 -14.85 -2.60
CA TYR A 133 1.40 -13.60 -2.05
C TYR A 133 1.28 -13.56 -0.52
N THR A 134 0.15 -13.99 0.04
CA THR A 134 -0.05 -14.00 1.49
C THR A 134 0.91 -14.95 2.18
N GLY A 135 1.05 -16.18 1.70
CA GLY A 135 1.97 -17.18 2.25
C GLY A 135 3.42 -16.70 2.22
N ASN A 136 3.89 -16.23 1.05
CA ASN A 136 5.26 -15.74 0.93
C ASN A 136 5.55 -14.56 1.88
N VAL A 137 4.61 -13.62 2.02
CA VAL A 137 4.78 -12.50 2.96
C VAL A 137 4.78 -12.97 4.41
N ILE A 138 3.93 -13.93 4.78
CA ILE A 138 3.94 -14.50 6.14
C ILE A 138 5.30 -15.13 6.42
N ASP A 139 5.79 -16.00 5.54
CA ASP A 139 7.07 -16.69 5.70
C ASP A 139 8.21 -15.68 5.86
N LEU A 140 8.24 -14.64 5.02
CA LEU A 140 9.25 -13.57 5.08
C LEU A 140 9.18 -12.75 6.37
N ILE A 141 7.97 -12.40 6.84
CA ILE A 141 7.78 -11.67 8.10
C ILE A 141 8.21 -12.53 9.29
N GLU A 142 7.84 -13.81 9.30
CA GLU A 142 8.15 -14.72 10.39
C GLU A 142 9.65 -14.99 10.50
N HIS A 143 10.33 -15.13 9.36
CA HIS A 143 11.78 -15.33 9.32
C HIS A 143 12.56 -14.05 9.66
N TYR A 144 12.34 -12.96 8.93
CA TYR A 144 13.21 -11.77 9.02
C TYR A 144 12.85 -10.80 10.15
N ILE A 145 11.56 -10.67 10.50
CA ILE A 145 11.09 -9.65 11.44
C ILE A 145 10.81 -10.29 12.80
N LEU A 146 9.95 -11.32 12.84
CA LEU A 146 9.54 -11.96 14.09
C LEU A 146 10.55 -13.00 14.60
N LYS A 147 11.49 -13.44 13.75
CA LYS A 147 12.55 -14.42 14.07
C LYS A 147 12.00 -15.70 14.69
N LYS A 148 10.89 -16.21 14.14
CA LYS A 148 10.21 -17.42 14.63
C LYS A 148 10.81 -18.71 14.06
N PHE A 149 11.61 -18.63 12.99
CA PHE A 149 12.22 -19.76 12.29
C PHE A 149 13.63 -19.41 11.78
#